data_AF-A0A183DAX4-F1
#
_entry.id   AF-A0A183DAX4-F1
#
_cell.length_a   1.000
_cell.length_b   1.000
_cell.length_c   1.000
_cell.angle_alpha   90.00
_cell.angle_beta   90.00
_cell.angle_gamma   90.00
#
_symmetry.space_group_name_H-M   'P 1'
#
loop_
_entity.id
_entity.type
_entity.pdbx_description
1 polymer ?
#
loop_
_entity_poly.entity_id
_entity_poly.type
_entity_poly.pdbx_seq_one_letter_code
_entity_poly.pdbx_strand_id
1 'polypeptide(L)'
;MMLNNATPNSANSATNGNHDVNAMDTWEDRRISITLQYGSLKEVLVLERSSEPQQFESLCARARQLAEKQCDGKLAASCELHLFRHDYNSPNMLQHLTSVTQLALFFCSET
;
A
#
# COMPACT_ATOMS: atom_id res chain seq x y z
N MET A 1 50.13 32.87 -5.76
CA MET A 1 50.37 32.33 -7.12
C MET A 1 50.87 30.90 -6.95
N MET A 2 50.12 29.96 -7.53
CA MET A 2 50.34 28.53 -7.88
C MET A 2 51.55 27.73 -7.34
N LEU A 3 51.27 26.51 -6.85
CA LEU A 3 51.89 25.21 -7.23
C LEU A 3 51.11 24.08 -6.48
N ASN A 4 50.11 23.37 -7.02
CA ASN A 4 50.10 22.35 -8.09
C ASN A 4 51.00 21.14 -7.81
N ASN A 5 50.50 20.15 -7.06
CA ASN A 5 51.01 18.78 -7.13
C ASN A 5 50.03 17.92 -7.95
N ALA A 6 50.45 17.59 -9.16
CA ALA A 6 49.77 16.69 -10.07
C ALA A 6 50.08 15.23 -9.71
N THR A 7 49.05 14.40 -9.62
CA THR A 7 49.14 12.97 -9.89
C THR A 7 48.54 12.71 -11.27
N PRO A 8 49.33 12.31 -12.28
CA PRO A 8 48.77 11.69 -13.47
C PRO A 8 48.83 10.17 -13.29
N ASN A 9 47.72 9.47 -13.47
CA ASN A 9 47.66 8.48 -14.54
C ASN A 9 46.23 8.03 -14.80
N SER A 10 45.66 8.53 -15.89
CA SER A 10 44.57 7.87 -16.62
C SER A 10 45.13 6.66 -17.35
N ALA A 11 44.42 5.54 -17.30
CA ALA A 11 44.11 4.70 -18.46
C ALA A 11 43.38 3.44 -17.97
N ASN A 12 42.36 2.89 -18.60
CA ASN A 12 41.61 3.22 -19.81
C ASN A 12 40.47 2.18 -19.88
N SER A 13 39.38 2.55 -20.56
CA SER A 13 38.56 1.63 -21.36
C SER A 13 37.75 0.57 -20.58
N ALA A 14 36.57 0.15 -21.00
CA ALA A 14 35.76 0.44 -22.16
C ALA A 14 34.36 -0.06 -21.78
N THR A 15 33.39 0.80 -21.99
CA THR A 15 32.10 0.50 -22.63
C THR A 15 31.55 -0.93 -22.56
N ASN A 16 30.28 -0.96 -22.17
CA ASN A 16 29.22 -1.73 -22.81
C ASN A 16 28.90 -3.09 -22.20
N GLY A 17 27.68 -3.19 -21.70
CA GLY A 17 27.11 -4.40 -21.17
C GLY A 17 25.83 -4.06 -20.44
N ASN A 18 24.80 -3.70 -21.20
CA ASN A 18 23.42 -3.83 -20.75
C ASN A 18 23.28 -5.20 -20.08
N HIS A 19 23.02 -5.20 -18.78
CA HIS A 19 22.28 -6.28 -18.17
C HIS A 19 21.27 -5.67 -17.21
N ASP A 20 20.29 -5.02 -17.83
CA ASP A 20 18.90 -5.02 -17.39
C ASP A 20 18.42 -6.47 -17.26
N VAL A 21 18.92 -7.19 -16.26
CA VAL A 21 18.24 -8.34 -15.65
C VAL A 21 18.53 -8.29 -14.16
N ASN A 22 17.67 -7.58 -13.44
CA ASN A 22 17.18 -8.17 -12.20
C ASN A 22 15.71 -7.79 -12.05
N ALA A 23 14.95 -7.91 -13.15
CA ALA A 23 13.49 -7.97 -13.12
C ALA A 23 13.05 -9.38 -12.66
N MET A 24 13.58 -9.82 -11.53
CA MET A 24 13.30 -11.12 -10.95
C MET A 24 13.24 -11.01 -9.43
N ASP A 25 12.44 -10.05 -8.95
CA ASP A 25 11.83 -10.11 -7.62
C ASP A 25 10.58 -9.21 -7.52
N THR A 26 9.65 -9.31 -8.49
CA THR A 26 8.38 -8.55 -8.45
C THR A 26 7.30 -9.22 -7.59
N TRP A 27 7.68 -10.15 -6.70
CA TRP A 27 6.78 -10.77 -5.72
C TRP A 27 6.95 -10.20 -4.30
N GLU A 28 7.91 -9.28 -4.08
CA GLU A 28 8.10 -8.59 -2.79
C GLU A 28 7.13 -7.44 -2.56
N ASP A 29 6.52 -6.89 -3.62
CA ASP A 29 5.50 -5.86 -3.47
C ASP A 29 4.17 -6.52 -3.05
N ARG A 30 4.11 -6.87 -1.77
CA ARG A 30 2.91 -7.38 -1.11
C ARG A 30 1.87 -6.29 -0.92
N ARG A 31 1.96 -5.14 -1.58
CA ARG A 31 1.03 -4.04 -1.35
C ARG A 31 -0.24 -4.21 -2.17
N ILE A 32 -1.34 -3.73 -1.62
CA ILE A 32 -2.63 -3.64 -2.28
C ILE A 32 -3.07 -2.20 -2.28
N SER A 33 -3.57 -1.76 -3.43
CA SER A 33 -4.32 -0.52 -3.52
C SER A 33 -5.79 -0.84 -3.29
N ILE A 34 -6.40 -0.17 -2.32
CA ILE A 34 -7.82 -0.26 -2.03
C ILE A 34 -8.46 1.12 -2.15
N THR A 35 -9.76 1.14 -2.45
CA THR A 35 -10.57 2.35 -2.37
C THR A 35 -11.40 2.29 -1.11
N LEU A 36 -11.12 3.17 -0.15
CA LEU A 36 -11.93 3.35 1.03
C LEU A 36 -13.00 4.40 0.75
N GLN A 37 -14.26 4.10 1.06
CA GLN A 37 -15.39 4.97 0.76
C GLN A 37 -16.26 5.18 1.99
N TYR A 38 -16.66 6.43 2.23
CA TYR A 38 -17.65 6.80 3.24
C TYR A 38 -18.59 7.87 2.66
N GLY A 39 -19.86 7.52 2.47
CA GLY A 39 -20.80 8.37 1.74
C GLY A 39 -20.32 8.68 0.32
N SER A 40 -20.14 9.97 0.01
CA SER A 40 -19.63 10.45 -1.28
C SER A 40 -18.11 10.58 -1.33
N LEU A 41 -17.41 10.52 -0.19
CA LEU A 41 -15.95 10.60 -0.15
C LEU A 41 -15.32 9.24 -0.47
N LYS A 42 -14.27 9.29 -1.28
CA LYS A 42 -13.46 8.14 -1.65
C LYS A 42 -11.99 8.51 -1.49
N GLU A 43 -11.21 7.62 -0.89
CA GLU A 43 -9.77 7.76 -0.73
C GLU A 43 -9.09 6.46 -1.18
N VAL A 44 -8.05 6.57 -2.00
CA VAL A 44 -7.24 5.41 -2.40
C VAL A 44 -6.11 5.25 -1.40
N LEU A 45 -5.98 4.04 -0.84
CA LEU A 45 -4.96 3.69 0.14
C LEU A 45 -4.11 2.55 -0.39
N VAL A 46 -2.80 2.64 -0.18
CA VAL A 46 -1.87 1.55 -0.42
C VAL A 46 -1.55 0.91 0.93
N LEU A 47 -1.87 -0.36 1.08
CA LEU A 47 -1.64 -1.14 2.29
C LEU A 47 -0.68 -2.28 1.99
N GLU A 48 0.18 -2.63 2.93
CA GLU A 48 0.94 -3.87 2.84
C GLU A 48 0.08 -5.07 3.26
N ARG A 49 0.09 -6.17 2.49
CA ARG A 49 -0.53 -7.44 2.88
C ARG A 49 0.30 -8.07 3.99
N SER A 50 -0.04 -7.69 5.22
CA SER A 50 0.53 -8.23 6.44
C SER A 50 -0.58 -8.77 7.34
N SER A 51 -0.26 -9.80 8.12
CA SER A 51 -1.12 -10.32 9.20
C SER A 51 -0.94 -9.54 10.50
N GLU A 52 -0.11 -8.50 10.50
CA GLU A 52 0.11 -7.68 11.68
C GLU A 52 -1.15 -6.88 12.06
N PRO A 53 -1.59 -6.93 13.33
CA PRO A 53 -2.80 -6.26 13.77
C PRO A 53 -2.71 -4.73 13.60
N GLN A 54 -1.52 -4.16 13.74
CA GLN A 54 -1.27 -2.72 13.61
C GLN A 54 -1.66 -2.16 12.23
N GLN A 55 -1.56 -2.98 11.17
CA GLN A 55 -1.96 -2.56 9.82
C GLN A 55 -3.48 -2.40 9.73
N PHE A 56 -4.23 -3.30 10.36
CA PHE A 56 -5.68 -3.20 10.42
C PHE A 56 -6.13 -2.01 11.29
N GLU A 57 -5.48 -1.79 12.43
CA GLU A 57 -5.73 -0.61 13.27
C GLU A 57 -5.47 0.70 12.52
N SER A 58 -4.38 0.76 11.74
CA SER A 58 -4.04 1.90 10.90
C SER A 58 -5.12 2.16 9.84
N LEU A 59 -5.62 1.11 9.19
CA LEU A 59 -6.75 1.21 8.26
C LEU A 59 -8.02 1.74 8.95
N CYS A 60 -8.35 1.23 10.13
CA CYS A 60 -9.48 1.73 10.94
C CYS A 60 -9.33 3.21 11.31
N ALA A 61 -8.11 3.64 11.68
CA ALA A 61 -7.82 5.04 11.95
C ALA A 61 -8.02 5.92 10.71
N ARG A 62 -7.57 5.47 9.53
CA ARG A 62 -7.81 6.16 8.25
C ARG A 62 -9.29 6.25 7.90
N ALA A 63 -10.06 5.18 8.14
CA ALA A 63 -11.50 5.18 7.94
C ALA A 63 -12.23 6.16 8.85
N ARG A 64 -11.81 6.25 10.11
CA ARG A 64 -12.32 7.25 11.04
C ARG A 64 -12.02 8.68 10.55
N GLN A 65 -10.78 8.95 10.12
CA GLN A 65 -10.42 10.25 9.55
C GLN A 65 -11.25 10.61 8.31
N LEU A 66 -11.56 9.64 7.46
CA LEU A 66 -12.42 9.84 6.30
C LEU A 66 -13.86 10.20 6.71
N ALA A 67 -14.40 9.48 7.70
CA ALA A 67 -15.73 9.75 8.24
C ALA A 67 -15.80 11.12 8.95
N GLU A 68 -14.77 11.48 9.73
CA GLU A 68 -14.66 12.79 10.36
C GLU A 68 -14.65 13.93 9.34
N LYS A 69 -13.91 13.77 8.23
CA LYS A 69 -13.90 14.74 7.12
C LYS A 69 -15.30 14.91 6.50
N GLN A 70 -16.03 13.81 6.31
CA GLN A 70 -17.39 13.87 5.76
C GLN A 70 -18.38 14.53 6.72
N CYS A 71 -18.21 14.33 8.02
CA CYS A 71 -19.06 14.88 9.07
C CYS A 71 -18.63 16.27 9.55
N ASP A 72 -17.72 16.97 8.85
CA ASP A 72 -17.21 18.29 9.23
C ASP A 72 -16.65 18.32 10.67
N GLY A 73 -15.98 17.22 11.08
CA GLY A 73 -15.40 17.05 12.41
C GLY A 73 -16.41 16.75 13.53
N LYS A 74 -17.69 16.54 13.21
CA LYS A 74 -18.76 16.30 14.21
C LYS A 74 -18.97 14.83 14.56
N LEU A 75 -18.10 13.93 14.09
CA LEU A 75 -18.22 12.51 14.40
C LEU A 75 -17.91 12.30 15.89
N ALA A 76 -18.87 11.76 16.64
CA ALA A 76 -18.68 11.49 18.06
C ALA A 76 -17.54 10.48 18.26
N ALA A 77 -16.65 10.74 19.23
CA ALA A 77 -15.54 9.84 19.54
C ALA A 77 -16.02 8.43 20.00
N SER A 78 -17.25 8.34 20.50
CA SER A 78 -17.91 7.08 20.87
C SER A 78 -18.57 6.35 19.69
N CYS A 79 -18.47 6.86 18.47
CA CYS A 79 -19.05 6.25 17.29
C CYS A 79 -18.26 4.99 16.90
N GLU A 80 -18.98 3.86 16.86
CA GLU A 80 -18.44 2.60 16.37
C GLU A 80 -18.45 2.60 14.84
N LEU A 81 -17.29 2.33 14.25
CA LEU A 81 -17.11 2.26 12.80
C LEU A 81 -16.69 0.84 12.43
N HIS A 82 -17.42 0.26 11.48
CA HIS A 82 -17.13 -1.06 10.93
C HIS A 82 -16.72 -0.94 9.48
N LEU A 83 -15.74 -1.76 9.09
CA LEU A 83 -15.26 -1.85 7.72
C LEU A 83 -15.95 -3.00 7.00
N PHE A 84 -16.35 -2.76 5.76
CA PHE A 84 -16.95 -3.77 4.90
C PHE A 84 -16.25 -3.78 3.54
N ARG A 85 -16.06 -4.98 2.99
CA ARG A 85 -15.70 -5.15 1.58
C ARG A 85 -16.90 -5.64 0.78
N HIS A 86 -16.92 -5.32 -0.51
CA HIS A 86 -17.80 -5.98 -1.45
C HIS A 86 -17.30 -7.39 -1.74
N ASP A 87 -18.22 -8.35 -1.80
CA ASP A 87 -17.90 -9.67 -2.35
C ASP A 87 -17.67 -9.56 -3.86
N TYR A 88 -16.63 -10.22 -4.36
CA TYR A 88 -16.24 -10.15 -5.77
C TYR A 88 -17.31 -10.75 -6.68
N ASN A 89 -17.95 -11.84 -6.26
CA ASN A 89 -18.97 -12.54 -7.04
C ASN A 89 -20.36 -11.93 -6.85
N SER A 90 -20.52 -11.02 -5.89
CA SER A 90 -21.80 -10.44 -5.50
C SER A 90 -21.60 -9.04 -4.95
N PRO A 91 -21.55 -8.01 -5.80
CA PRO A 91 -21.27 -6.63 -5.36
C PRO A 91 -22.31 -6.06 -4.40
N ASN A 92 -23.53 -6.63 -4.35
CA ASN A 92 -24.55 -6.25 -3.39
C ASN A 92 -24.33 -6.87 -1.99
N MET A 93 -23.39 -7.80 -1.85
CA MET A 93 -23.08 -8.45 -0.60
C MET A 93 -21.85 -7.77 0.04
N LEU A 94 -22.02 -7.35 1.28
CA LEU A 94 -20.98 -6.75 2.10
C LEU A 94 -20.48 -7.77 3.12
N GLN A 95 -19.16 -7.89 3.25
CA GLN A 95 -18.51 -8.74 4.23
C GLN A 95 -17.78 -7.88 5.24
N HIS A 96 -18.05 -8.12 6.53
CA HIS A 96 -17.40 -7.43 7.62
C HIS A 96 -15.91 -7.76 7.66
N LEU A 97 -15.07 -6.74 7.72
CA LEU A 97 -13.63 -6.87 7.79
C LEU A 97 -13.15 -6.80 9.23
N THR A 98 -12.31 -7.76 9.61
CA THR A 98 -11.63 -7.81 10.91
C THR A 98 -10.11 -7.87 10.78
N SER A 99 -9.59 -8.02 9.55
CA SER A 99 -8.14 -8.04 9.28
C SER A 99 -7.83 -7.64 7.83
N VAL A 100 -6.63 -7.10 7.59
CA VAL A 100 -6.14 -6.75 6.24
C VAL A 100 -5.94 -8.00 5.37
N THR A 101 -5.69 -9.17 5.96
CA THR A 101 -5.55 -10.44 5.22
C THR A 101 -6.82 -10.80 4.44
N GLN A 102 -7.99 -10.38 4.93
CA GLN A 102 -9.26 -10.58 4.24
C GLN A 102 -9.30 -9.76 2.95
N LEU A 103 -8.77 -8.54 2.91
CA LEU A 103 -8.68 -7.76 1.67
C LEU A 103 -7.77 -8.39 0.62
N ALA A 104 -6.87 -9.28 1.03
CA ALA A 104 -5.83 -9.89 0.20
C ALA A 104 -6.21 -11.25 -0.41
N LEU A 105 -7.43 -11.75 -0.19
CA LEU A 105 -7.86 -13.09 -0.65
C LEU A 105 -7.95 -13.16 -2.19
N PHE A 106 -6.82 -13.50 -2.82
CA PHE A 106 -6.79 -14.40 -3.98
C PHE A 106 -6.41 -15.79 -3.47
N PHE A 107 -7.25 -16.77 -3.76
CA PHE A 107 -6.94 -18.19 -3.59
C PHE A 107 -5.73 -18.55 -4.46
N CYS A 108 -4.66 -19.08 -3.87
CA CYS A 108 -3.83 -20.05 -4.56
C CYS A 108 -4.28 -21.43 -4.05
N SER A 109 -5.26 -22.03 -4.73
CA SER A 109 -5.49 -23.47 -4.62
C SER A 109 -4.59 -24.10 -5.67
N GLU A 110 -3.46 -24.67 -5.23
CA GLU A 110 -2.78 -25.70 -6.02
C GLU A 110 -3.73 -26.90 -6.14
N THR A 111 -4.05 -27.28 -7.38
CA THR A 111 -4.60 -28.59 -7.73
C THR A 111 -3.49 -29.61 -7.83
#